data_AF-A0A1I6J307-F1
#
_entry.id   AF-A0A1I6J307-F1
#
_cell.length_a   1.000
_cell.length_b   1.000
_cell.length_c   1.000
_cell.angle_alpha   90.00
_cell.angle_beta   90.00
_cell.angle_gamma   90.00
#
_symmetry.space_group_name_H-M   'P 1'
#
loop_
_entity.id
_entity.type
_entity.pdbx_description
1 polymer ?
#
loop_
_entity_poly.entity_id
_entity_poly.type
_entity_poly.pdbx_seq_one_letter_code
_entity_poly.pdbx_strand_id
1 'polypeptide(L)' 'MSAVLFIIAMGVFVFGMWLMGNATHIVGFEAIVFFAGIVCISISMAIPMSFLGRSDKA' A
#
# COMPACT_ATOMS: atom_id res chain seq x y z
N MET A 1 -2.45 13.87 -11.91
CA MET A 1 -2.09 13.24 -10.61
C MET A 1 -0.75 13.80 -10.18
N SER A 2 -0.66 14.57 -9.10
CA SER A 2 0.62 15.15 -8.67
C SER A 2 1.61 14.03 -8.37
N ALA A 3 2.82 14.08 -8.93
CA ALA A 3 3.86 13.05 -8.76
C ALA A 3 4.09 12.65 -7.29
N VAL A 4 3.83 13.60 -6.37
CA VAL A 4 3.84 13.40 -4.91
C VAL A 4 2.88 12.28 -4.46
N LEU A 5 1.65 12.23 -4.95
CA LEU A 5 0.67 11.20 -4.56
C LEU A 5 1.10 9.81 -5.05
N PHE A 6 1.71 9.75 -6.23
CA PHE A 6 2.27 8.51 -6.77
C PHE A 6 3.44 8.01 -5.92
N ILE A 7 4.36 8.91 -5.53
CA ILE A 7 5.49 8.57 -4.65
C ILE A 7 5.01 8.08 -3.28
N ILE A 8 3.99 8.71 -2.70
CA ILE A 8 3.39 8.27 -1.44
C ILE A 8 2.77 6.88 -1.60
N ALA A 9 1.98 6.65 -2.66
CA ALA A 9 1.41 5.33 -2.94
C ALA A 9 2.51 4.27 -3.11
N MET A 10 3.59 4.59 -3.82
CA MET A 10 4.74 3.71 -4.00
C MET A 10 5.43 3.38 -2.66
N GLY A 11 5.58 4.36 -1.77
CA GLY A 11 6.13 4.16 -0.43
C GLY A 11 5.27 3.20 0.42
N VAL A 12 3.94 3.40 0.41
CA VAL A 12 3.01 2.52 1.12
C VAL A 12 2.99 1.10 0.53
N PHE A 13 3.15 0.97 -0.79
CA PHE A 13 3.24 -0.33 -1.47
C PHE A 13 4.48 -1.11 -1.01
N VAL A 14 5.66 -0.47 -1.05
CA VAL A 14 6.93 -1.07 -0.64
C VAL A 14 6.89 -1.44 0.84
N PHE A 15 6.29 -0.59 1.68
CA PHE A 15 6.08 -0.89 3.09
C PHE A 15 5.19 -2.13 3.30
N GLY A 16 4.11 -2.27 2.55
CA GLY A 16 3.24 -3.45 2.60
C GLY A 16 3.96 -4.75 2.19
N MET A 17 4.77 -4.71 1.13
CA MET A 17 5.62 -5.85 0.73
C MET A 17 6.65 -6.21 1.82
N TRP A 18 7.26 -5.20 2.45
CA TRP A 18 8.19 -5.40 3.54
C TRP A 18 7.52 -6.04 4.77
N LEU A 19 6.29 -5.63 5.11
CA LEU A 19 5.51 -6.23 6.19
C LEU A 19 5.25 -7.71 5.93
N MET A 20 4.80 -8.08 4.73
CA MET A 20 4.57 -9.48 4.37
C MET A 20 5.85 -10.31 4.43
N GLY A 21 6.98 -9.76 3.96
CA GLY A 21 8.28 -10.43 4.02
C GLY A 21 8.80 -10.61 5.46
N ASN A 22 8.47 -9.69 6.37
CA ASN A 22 8.84 -9.78 7.79
C ASN A 22 7.87 -10.61 8.63
N ALA A 23 6.77 -11.09 8.05
CA ALA A 23 5.76 -11.84 8.79
C ALA A 23 6.34 -13.08 9.49
N THR A 24 7.28 -13.78 8.87
CA THR A 24 7.92 -14.98 9.43
C THR A 24 8.94 -14.69 10.53
N HIS A 25 9.35 -13.42 10.70
CA HIS A 25 10.29 -13.01 11.73
C HIS A 25 9.59 -12.65 13.06
N ILE A 26 8.27 -12.44 13.06
CA ILE A 26 7.49 -12.07 14.24
C ILE A 26 6.71 -13.29 14.76
N VAL A 27 7.38 -14.12 15.56
CA VAL A 27 6.79 -15.34 16.13
C VAL A 27 5.53 -15.02 16.93
N GLY A 28 4.42 -15.70 16.61
CA GLY A 28 3.14 -15.55 17.30
C GLY A 28 2.21 -14.46 16.73
N PHE A 29 2.69 -13.61 15.82
CA PHE A 29 1.88 -12.61 15.12
C PHE A 29 2.01 -12.68 13.60
N GLU A 30 2.55 -13.79 13.07
CA GLU A 30 2.82 -14.00 11.64
C GLU A 30 1.60 -13.67 10.76
N ALA A 31 0.42 -14.19 11.12
CA ALA A 31 -0.81 -13.96 10.37
C ALA A 31 -1.20 -12.47 10.36
N ILE A 32 -1.14 -11.80 11.51
CA ILE A 32 -1.55 -10.39 11.64
C ILE A 32 -0.63 -9.48 10.81
N VAL A 33 0.68 -9.72 10.88
CA VAL A 33 1.68 -8.94 10.13
C VAL A 33 1.54 -9.18 8.62
N PHE A 34 1.26 -10.43 8.21
CA PHE A 34 0.98 -10.78 6.82
C PHE A 34 -0.28 -10.08 6.28
N PHE A 35 -1.40 -10.17 7.01
CA PHE A 35 -2.66 -9.52 6.61
C PHE A 35 -2.56 -8.00 6.63
N ALA A 36 -1.84 -7.40 7.58
CA ALA A 36 -1.59 -5.96 7.61
C ALA A 36 -0.82 -5.50 6.36
N GLY A 37 0.13 -6.31 5.87
CA GLY A 37 0.83 -6.05 4.61
C GLY A 37 -0.09 -6.10 3.39
N ILE A 38 -0.99 -7.08 3.32
CA ILE A 38 -2.02 -7.17 2.25
C ILE A 38 -2.91 -5.93 2.24
N VAL A 39 -3.35 -5.47 3.42
CA VAL A 39 -4.19 -4.26 3.54
C VAL A 39 -3.42 -3.02 3.09
N CYS A 40 -2.14 -2.86 3.49
CA CYS A 40 -1.29 -1.75 3.02
C CYS A 40 -1.16 -1.73 1.50
N ILE A 41 -0.92 -2.88 0.86
CA ILE A 41 -0.81 -2.98 -0.61
C ILE A 41 -2.14 -2.62 -1.28
N SER A 42 -3.25 -3.12 -0.74
CA SER A 42 -4.59 -2.85 -1.27
C SER A 42 -4.96 -1.36 -1.21
N ILE A 43 -4.64 -0.69 -0.10
CA ILE A 43 -4.86 0.75 0.07
C ILE A 43 -3.94 1.56 -0.85
N SER A 44 -2.69 1.14 -1.01
CA SER A 44 -1.74 1.80 -1.92
C SER A 44 -2.29 1.87 -3.36
N MET A 45 -2.92 0.79 -3.86
CA MET A 45 -3.55 0.80 -5.19
C MET A 45 -4.84 1.63 -5.27
N ALA A 46 -5.58 1.78 -4.18
CA ALA A 46 -6.80 2.58 -4.13
C ALA A 46 -6.52 4.09 -4.32
N ILE A 47 -5.36 4.58 -3.87
CA ILE A 47 -4.95 5.99 -3.97
C ILE A 47 -4.84 6.47 -5.43
N PRO A 48 -4.01 5.86 -6.31
CA PRO A 48 -3.95 6.29 -7.71
C PRO A 48 -5.27 6.04 -8.44
N MET A 49 -5.95 4.90 -8.21
CA MET A 49 -7.21 4.62 -8.93
C MET A 49 -8.32 5.63 -8.60
N SER A 50 -8.45 6.06 -7.34
CA SER A 50 -9.46 7.04 -6.92
C SER A 50 -9.16 8.46 -7.42
N PHE A 51 -7.89 8.79 -7.65
CA PHE A 51 -7.48 10.13 -8.10
C PHE A 51 -7.30 10.23 -9.63
N LEU A 52 -7.21 9.12 -10.36
CA LEU A 52 -7.13 9.11 -11.82
C LEU A 52 -8.45 9.59 -12.46
N GLY A 53 -9.60 9.27 -11.87
CA GLY A 53 -10.92 9.67 -12.39
C GLY A 53 -11.34 11.12 -12.13
N ARG A 54 -10.55 11.89 -11.35
CA ARG A 54 -10.89 13.28 -11.00
C ARG A 54 -10.21 14.32 -11.89
N SER A 55 -9.27 13.90 -12.74
CA SER A 55 -8.51 14.77 -13.65
C SER A 55 -9.21 15.03 -15.00
N ASP A 56 -10.44 14.56 -15.17
CA ASP A 56 -11.26 14.72 -16.40
C ASP A 56 -12.41 15.73 -16.22
N LYS A 57 -12.49 16.41 -15.07
CA LYS A 57 -13.45 17.51 -14.84
C LYS A 57 -12.69 18.81 -14.62
N ALA A 58 -12.15 19.37 -15.69
CA ALA A 58 -11.74 20.77 -15.78
C ALA A 58 -12.27 21.33 -17.10
#